data_AF-A0A2R7Y5T6-F1
#
_entry.id   AF-A0A2R7Y5T6-F1
#
_cell.length_a   1.000
_cell.length_b   1.000
_cell.length_c   1.000
_cell.angle_alpha   90.00
_cell.angle_beta   90.00
_cell.angle_gamma   90.00
#
_symmetry.space_group_name_H-M   'P 1'
#
loop_
_entity.id
_entity.type
_entity.pdbx_description
1 polymer ?
#
loop_
_entity_poly.entity_id
_entity_poly.type
_entity_poly.pdbx_seq_one_letter_code
_entity_poly.pdbx_strand_id
1 'polypeptide(L)' 'MNVCPTKVLEKSDNYNRYGFKYPEPKYISKCIGCKLCEYSCPDFAIFVEVIQK' A
#
# COMPACT_ATOMS: atom_id res chain seq x y z
N MET A 1 7.08 -0.11 9.15
CA MET A 1 6.49 -0.22 7.79
C MET A 1 6.99 -1.53 7.21
N ASN A 2 6.55 -2.63 7.84
CA ASN A 2 7.18 -3.96 7.69
C ASN A 2 6.32 -4.91 6.84
N VAL A 3 5.17 -4.44 6.37
CA VAL A 3 4.20 -5.27 5.63
C VAL A 3 4.64 -5.54 4.20
N CYS A 4 5.20 -4.53 3.51
CA CYS A 4 5.61 -4.68 2.13
C CYS A 4 7.06 -5.20 2.06
N PRO A 5 7.30 -6.45 1.61
CA PRO A 5 8.65 -7.01 1.57
C PRO A 5 9.57 -6.26 0.59
N THR A 6 8.99 -5.67 -0.46
CA THR A 6 9.73 -4.89 -1.47
C THR A 6 9.68 -3.38 -1.24
N LYS A 7 9.13 -2.93 -0.10
CA LYS A 7 9.06 -1.52 0.32
C LYS A 7 8.46 -0.58 -0.72
N VAL A 8 7.37 -1.00 -1.38
CA VAL A 8 6.62 -0.20 -2.37
C VAL A 8 5.96 1.03 -1.73
N LEU A 9 5.49 0.87 -0.49
CA LEU A 9 4.76 1.88 0.26
C LEU A 9 5.71 2.72 1.13
N GLU A 10 5.55 4.04 1.11
CA GLU A 10 6.21 4.99 2.03
C GLU A 10 5.19 5.78 2.85
N LYS A 11 5.61 6.36 3.98
CA LYS A 11 4.73 7.21 4.80
C LYS A 11 4.37 8.46 4.01
N SER A 12 3.08 8.78 3.89
CA SER A 12 2.64 10.05 3.32
C SER A 12 2.78 11.18 4.34
N ASP A 13 2.87 12.41 3.83
CA ASP A 13 2.65 13.65 4.58
C ASP A 13 1.18 14.10 4.56
N ASN A 14 0.33 13.40 3.82
CA ASN A 14 -1.11 13.64 3.74
C ASN A 14 -1.89 12.88 4.82
N TYR A 15 -3.12 13.34 5.02
CA TYR A 15 -4.08 12.79 5.97
C TYR A 15 -5.37 12.44 5.25
N ASN A 16 -6.02 11.35 5.66
CA ASN A 16 -7.37 11.04 5.20
C ASN A 16 -8.41 11.96 5.88
N ARG A 17 -9.67 11.84 5.49
CA ARG A 17 -10.78 12.66 6.04
C ARG A 17 -11.00 12.51 7.55
N TYR A 18 -10.41 11.49 8.17
CA TYR A 18 -10.49 11.20 9.60
C TYR A 18 -9.24 11.63 10.36
N GLY A 19 -8.26 12.26 9.68
CA GLY A 19 -7.03 12.77 10.29
C GLY A 19 -5.93 11.71 10.48
N PHE A 20 -6.01 10.55 9.82
CA PHE A 20 -4.94 9.54 9.88
C PHE A 20 -3.96 9.69 8.71
N LYS A 21 -2.65 9.57 8.98
CA LYS A 21 -1.63 9.44 7.94
C LYS A 21 -1.73 8.08 7.26
N TYR A 22 -1.88 8.08 5.94
CA TYR A 22 -1.92 6.85 5.14
C TYR A 22 -0.62 6.64 4.37
N PRO A 23 -0.28 5.41 3.96
CA PRO A 23 0.88 5.15 3.12
C PRO A 23 0.63 5.50 1.64
N GLU A 24 1.67 5.93 0.92
CA GLU A 24 1.63 6.17 -0.52
C GLU A 24 2.49 5.17 -1.31
N PRO A 25 2.04 4.69 -2.48
CA PRO A 25 2.81 3.76 -3.32
C PRO A 25 3.87 4.49 -4.17
N LYS A 26 5.05 4.76 -3.60
CA LYS A 26 6.14 5.47 -4.30
C LYS A 26 6.91 4.60 -5.30
N TYR A 27 6.95 3.27 -5.11
CA TYR A 27 7.72 2.37 -5.98
C TYR A 27 6.87 1.23 -6.55
N ILE A 28 5.75 1.57 -7.19
CA ILE A 28 4.80 0.55 -7.70
C ILE A 28 5.45 -0.45 -8.68
N SER A 29 6.48 -0.05 -9.41
CA SER A 29 7.26 -0.92 -10.30
C SER A 29 7.96 -2.09 -9.59
N LYS A 30 8.14 -2.01 -8.27
CA LYS A 30 8.71 -3.08 -7.42
C LYS A 30 7.63 -3.95 -6.78
N CYS A 31 6.35 -3.73 -7.08
CA CYS A 31 5.25 -4.52 -6.55
C CYS A 31 5.29 -5.92 -7.18
N ILE A 32 5.30 -6.95 -6.34
CA ILE A 32 5.27 -8.37 -6.75
C ILE A 32 3.88 -8.99 -6.62
N GLY A 33 2.84 -8.18 -6.40
CA GLY A 33 1.45 -8.68 -6.31
C GLY A 33 1.14 -9.55 -5.09
N CYS A 34 1.94 -9.50 -4.01
CA CYS A 34 1.78 -10.40 -2.85
C CYS A 34 0.53 -10.16 -1.97
N LYS A 35 -0.21 -9.07 -2.19
CA LYS A 35 -1.44 -8.68 -1.47
C LYS A 35 -1.35 -8.48 0.05
N LEU A 36 -0.16 -8.58 0.65
CA LEU A 36 0.01 -8.38 2.10
C LEU A 36 -0.48 -7.02 2.59
N CYS A 37 -0.23 -5.93 1.84
CA CYS A 37 -0.70 -4.60 2.18
C CYS A 37 -2.22 -4.48 2.17
N GLU A 38 -2.89 -5.11 1.21
CA GLU A 38 -4.35 -5.21 1.12
C GLU A 38 -4.93 -5.93 2.34
N TYR A 39 -4.41 -7.13 2.66
CA TYR A 39 -4.89 -7.88 3.83
C TYR A 39 -4.58 -7.20 5.17
N SER A 40 -3.47 -6.46 5.25
CA SER A 40 -3.09 -5.74 6.47
C SER A 40 -3.87 -4.45 6.70
N CYS A 41 -4.57 -3.94 5.69
CA CYS A 41 -5.18 -2.62 5.75
C CYS A 41 -6.46 -2.67 6.58
N PRO A 42 -6.51 -2.02 7.76
CA PRO A 42 -7.69 -2.06 8.62
C PRO A 42 -8.90 -1.35 7.99
N ASP A 43 -8.64 -0.38 7.11
CA ASP A 43 -9.65 0.43 6.44
C ASP A 43 -10.12 -0.19 5.11
N PHE A 44 -9.54 -1.34 4.71
CA PHE A 44 -9.75 -1.94 3.39
C PHE A 44 -9.53 -0.95 2.22
N ALA A 45 -8.62 0.01 2.41
CA ALA A 45 -8.38 1.11 1.47
C ALA A 45 -7.36 0.79 0.35
N ILE A 46 -6.76 -0.40 0.39
CA ILE A 46 -5.74 -0.84 -0.57
C ILE A 46 -6.28 -2.05 -1.34
N PHE A 47 -6.17 -2.01 -2.66
CA PHE A 47 -6.52 -3.13 -3.55
C PHE A 47 -5.38 -3.42 -4.52
N VAL A 48 -5.00 -4.69 -4.65
CA VAL A 48 -3.88 -5.15 -5.50
C VAL A 48 -4.41 -5.96 -6.68
N GLU A 49 -4.29 -5.38 -7.87
CA GLU A 49 -4.57 -6.04 -9.14
C GLU A 49 -3.29 -6.58 -9.77
N VAL A 50 -3.30 -7.86 -10.16
CA VAL A 50 -2.22 -8.46 -10.95
C VAL A 50 -2.69 -8.54 -12.39
N ILE A 51 -2.16 -7.65 -13.23
CA ILE A 51 -2.47 -7.63 -14.65
C ILE A 51 -1.69 -8.76 -15.32
N GLN A 52 -2.38 -9.82 -15.70
CA GLN A 52 -1.84 -10.82 -16.62
C GLN A 52 -1.84 -10.22 -18.02
N LYS A 53 -0.67 -10.23 -18.68
CA LYS A 53 -0.53 -9.82 -20.08
C LYS A 53 -1.02 -10.93 -21.02
#